data_AF-H9FAZ3-F1
#
_entry.id   AF-H9FAZ3-F1
#
_cell.length_a   1.000
_cell.length_b   1.000
_cell.length_c   1.000
_cell.angle_alpha   90.00
_cell.angle_beta   90.00
_cell.angle_gamma   90.00
#
_symmetry.space_group_name_H-M   'P 1'
#
loop_
_entity.id
_entity.type
_entity.pdbx_description
1 polymer ?
#
loop_
_entity_poly.entity_id
_entity_poly.type
_entity_poly.pdbx_seq_one_letter_code
_entity_poly.pdbx_strand_id
1 'polypeptide(L)'
;FSYAPSTTTADVDIILSIPMFLRLYLIARVMLLHSKLFTDASSRSIGALNKINFNTRFVMKTLMTICPGTVLLVFSISLWIIAAWTVRACERYHDQQDVTSNFLGAMWLISITFLSIGYGDMVPNTYCGKGVCLLTGIMGAGCTALVVAVVARKLELTKAEKHVHNFMMDTQLTKRVKNAAANVLRETWLIYKNTKLVKKIDHAKVRKHQRKFLQAIHQLRSVKMEQRKLNDQANTLVDLAKTQNIMYDMISDLNERSEDFEKRIVTLETKLETLIGSIHALPGLISQTIRQQQRDFIEAQMESYDKHVTYNAERSRSSSRRRRSSSTAPPTSSESS
;
A
#
# COMPACT_ATOMS: atom_id res chain seq x y z
N PHE A 1 26.41 -21.34 -56.99
CA PHE A 1 27.29 -21.35 -55.80
C PHE A 1 27.56 -22.79 -55.39
N SER A 2 28.76 -23.30 -55.66
CA SER A 2 29.20 -24.59 -55.11
C SER A 2 29.78 -24.35 -53.73
N TYR A 3 29.14 -24.90 -52.68
CA TYR A 3 29.65 -24.83 -51.32
C TYR A 3 30.76 -25.88 -51.16
N ALA A 4 32.02 -25.51 -51.41
CA ALA A 4 33.16 -26.36 -51.12
C ALA A 4 33.41 -26.40 -49.61
N PRO A 5 33.30 -27.55 -48.92
CA PRO A 5 33.50 -27.63 -47.47
C PRO A 5 34.99 -27.59 -47.13
N SER A 6 35.52 -26.39 -46.94
CA SER A 6 36.90 -26.12 -46.54
C SER A 6 37.13 -26.48 -45.06
N THR A 7 37.37 -27.77 -44.79
CA THR A 7 37.63 -28.31 -43.44
C THR A 7 39.04 -27.95 -42.94
N THR A 8 39.29 -26.67 -42.66
CA THR A 8 40.45 -26.24 -41.88
C THR A 8 40.19 -26.51 -40.39
N THR A 9 41.04 -27.33 -39.76
CA THR A 9 41.02 -27.54 -38.31
C THR A 9 41.37 -26.21 -37.61
N ALA A 10 40.41 -25.62 -36.90
CA ALA A 10 40.70 -24.46 -36.06
C ALA A 10 41.62 -24.87 -34.91
N ASP A 11 42.66 -24.08 -34.64
CA ASP A 11 43.60 -24.36 -33.56
C ASP A 11 42.88 -24.52 -32.23
N VAL A 12 43.23 -25.58 -31.50
CA VAL A 12 42.66 -25.90 -30.18
C VAL A 12 42.89 -24.74 -29.20
N ASP A 13 43.97 -23.97 -29.38
CA ASP A 13 44.29 -22.76 -28.63
C ASP A 13 43.26 -21.63 -28.80
N ILE A 14 42.65 -21.46 -30.00
CA ILE A 14 41.56 -20.49 -30.20
C ILE A 14 40.36 -20.92 -29.36
N ILE A 15 40.02 -22.22 -29.39
CA ILE A 15 38.90 -22.79 -28.65
C ILE A 15 39.14 -22.68 -27.12
N LEU A 16 40.38 -22.83 -26.63
CA LEU A 16 40.73 -22.58 -25.23
C LEU A 16 40.81 -21.09 -24.86
N SER A 17 41.07 -20.18 -25.82
CA SER A 17 41.13 -18.74 -25.56
C SER A 17 39.75 -18.14 -25.25
N ILE A 18 38.69 -18.61 -25.91
CA ILE A 18 37.33 -18.08 -25.77
C ILE A 18 36.81 -18.19 -24.31
N PRO A 19 36.95 -19.32 -23.60
CA PRO A 19 36.68 -19.44 -22.16
C PRO A 19 37.40 -18.43 -21.26
N MET A 20 38.52 -17.82 -21.68
CA MET A 20 39.20 -16.82 -20.83
C MET A 20 38.35 -15.56 -20.63
N PHE A 21 37.49 -15.18 -21.58
CA PHE A 21 36.56 -14.06 -21.41
C PHE A 21 35.50 -14.30 -20.31
N LEU A 22 35.24 -15.56 -19.93
CA LEU A 22 34.38 -15.85 -18.78
C LEU A 22 34.89 -15.16 -17.51
N ARG A 23 36.22 -15.00 -17.36
CA ARG A 23 36.86 -14.33 -16.22
C ARG A 23 36.41 -12.88 -16.01
N LEU A 24 35.74 -12.24 -16.99
CA LEU A 24 35.11 -10.93 -16.81
C LEU A 24 34.06 -10.90 -15.68
N TYR A 25 33.50 -12.04 -15.26
CA TYR A 25 32.66 -12.10 -14.05
C TYR A 25 33.41 -11.62 -12.79
N LEU A 26 34.75 -11.72 -12.76
CA LEU A 26 35.58 -11.24 -11.66
C LEU A 26 35.60 -9.71 -11.59
N ILE A 27 35.55 -9.00 -12.71
CA ILE A 27 35.44 -7.53 -12.73
C ILE A 27 34.12 -7.10 -12.10
N ALA A 28 33.01 -7.77 -12.47
CA ALA A 28 31.73 -7.56 -11.81
C ALA A 28 31.85 -7.88 -10.30
N ARG A 29 32.43 -9.01 -9.90
CA ARG A 29 32.63 -9.37 -8.47
C ARG A 29 33.45 -8.33 -7.69
N VAL A 30 34.48 -7.73 -8.29
CA VAL A 30 35.29 -6.67 -7.66
C VAL A 30 34.50 -5.36 -7.56
N MET A 31 33.77 -4.97 -8.61
CA MET A 31 32.89 -3.79 -8.57
C MET A 31 31.79 -3.93 -7.50
N LEU A 32 31.24 -5.14 -7.33
CA LEU A 32 30.30 -5.47 -6.26
C LEU A 32 30.95 -5.35 -4.87
N LEU A 33 32.16 -5.87 -4.71
CA LEU A 33 32.88 -5.91 -3.42
C LEU A 33 33.42 -4.54 -2.98
N HIS A 34 33.73 -3.63 -3.91
CA HIS A 34 34.29 -2.31 -3.62
C HIS A 34 33.27 -1.16 -3.70
N SER A 35 32.01 -1.45 -4.05
CA SER A 35 30.95 -0.43 -4.08
C SER A 35 30.49 -0.09 -2.66
N LYS A 36 30.82 1.12 -2.19
CA LYS A 36 30.47 1.64 -0.86
C LYS A 36 28.97 1.52 -0.52
N LEU A 37 28.11 1.57 -1.53
CA LEU A 37 26.65 1.42 -1.39
C LEU A 37 26.19 0.05 -0.85
N PHE A 38 27.01 -1.00 -0.98
CA PHE A 38 26.70 -2.37 -0.54
C PHE A 38 27.66 -2.92 0.52
N THR A 39 28.77 -2.23 0.77
CA THR A 39 29.69 -2.56 1.87
C THR A 39 29.38 -1.84 3.17
N ASP A 40 28.62 -0.73 3.12
CA ASP A 40 28.38 0.11 4.29
C ASP A 40 27.59 -0.59 5.42
N ALA A 41 27.96 -0.28 6.66
CA ALA A 41 27.36 -0.86 7.86
C ALA A 41 25.85 -0.60 7.96
N SER A 42 25.37 0.58 7.56
CA SER A 42 23.93 0.89 7.59
C SER A 42 23.14 0.00 6.62
N SER A 43 23.64 -0.15 5.38
CA SER A 43 23.04 -1.01 4.36
C SER A 43 22.95 -2.47 4.84
N ARG A 44 24.04 -3.00 5.42
CA ARG A 44 24.11 -4.37 5.92
C ARG A 44 23.17 -4.63 7.09
N SER A 45 23.05 -3.67 8.02
CA SER A 45 22.10 -3.72 9.13
C SER A 45 20.65 -3.79 8.61
N ILE A 46 20.27 -2.88 7.70
CA ILE A 46 18.94 -2.86 7.08
C ILE A 46 18.66 -4.15 6.30
N GLY A 47 19.64 -4.68 5.58
CA GLY A 47 19.53 -5.96 4.87
C GLY A 47 19.30 -7.15 5.80
N ALA A 48 20.04 -7.22 6.92
CA ALA A 48 19.87 -8.26 7.94
C ALA A 48 18.48 -8.23 8.58
N LEU A 49 17.99 -7.05 8.96
CA LEU A 49 16.63 -6.85 9.50
C LEU A 49 15.54 -7.33 8.53
N ASN A 50 15.74 -7.14 7.23
CA ASN A 50 14.82 -7.59 6.17
C ASN A 50 15.08 -9.03 5.69
N LYS A 51 16.04 -9.76 6.28
CA LYS A 51 16.52 -11.09 5.84
C LYS A 51 16.98 -11.13 4.36
N ILE A 52 17.44 -10.01 3.82
CA ILE A 52 17.91 -9.88 2.44
C ILE A 52 19.41 -10.21 2.37
N ASN A 53 19.74 -11.33 1.73
CA ASN A 53 21.11 -11.68 1.41
C ASN A 53 21.65 -10.81 0.25
N PHE A 54 22.83 -10.20 0.44
CA PHE A 54 23.53 -9.36 -0.54
C PHE A 54 24.14 -10.17 -1.69
N ASN A 55 23.27 -10.77 -2.50
CA ASN A 55 23.64 -11.63 -3.62
C ASN A 55 23.89 -10.80 -4.91
N THR A 56 24.70 -11.31 -5.84
CA THR A 56 25.05 -10.67 -7.12
C THR A 56 23.81 -10.27 -7.92
N ARG A 57 22.77 -11.12 -7.92
CA ARG A 57 21.47 -10.87 -8.57
C ARG A 57 20.71 -9.69 -7.98
N PHE A 58 20.81 -9.45 -6.67
CA PHE A 58 20.21 -8.27 -6.02
C PHE A 58 20.92 -7.00 -6.49
N VAL A 59 22.24 -6.96 -6.44
CA VAL A 59 22.99 -5.76 -6.82
C VAL A 59 22.88 -5.46 -8.32
N MET A 60 22.88 -6.48 -9.20
CA MET A 60 22.65 -6.27 -10.64
C MET A 60 21.27 -5.65 -10.92
N LYS A 61 20.23 -6.06 -10.18
CA LYS A 61 18.89 -5.43 -10.22
C LYS A 61 18.94 -3.97 -9.74
N THR A 62 19.69 -3.68 -8.67
CA THR A 62 19.85 -2.31 -8.14
C THR A 62 20.61 -1.41 -9.12
N LEU A 63 21.70 -1.88 -9.73
CA LEU A 63 22.45 -1.13 -10.75
C LEU A 63 21.59 -0.79 -11.98
N MET A 64 20.80 -1.77 -12.46
CA MET A 64 19.79 -1.59 -13.52
C MET A 64 18.58 -0.72 -13.10
N THR A 65 18.46 -0.36 -11.82
CA THR A 65 17.43 0.57 -11.33
C THR A 65 17.98 2.00 -11.24
N ILE A 66 19.21 2.17 -10.74
CA ILE A 66 19.84 3.48 -10.52
C ILE A 66 20.30 4.10 -11.86
N CYS A 67 21.23 3.44 -12.57
CA CYS A 67 21.85 3.96 -13.80
C CYS A 67 21.76 2.96 -14.98
N PRO A 68 20.55 2.50 -15.37
CA PRO A 68 20.39 1.49 -16.42
C PRO A 68 21.07 1.84 -17.74
N GLY A 69 21.01 3.10 -18.19
CA GLY A 69 21.65 3.53 -19.43
C GLY A 69 23.16 3.32 -19.43
N THR A 70 23.84 3.74 -18.36
CA THR A 70 25.30 3.56 -18.20
C THR A 70 25.68 2.09 -18.13
N VAL A 71 24.91 1.27 -17.40
CA VAL A 71 25.16 -0.17 -17.26
C VAL A 71 24.97 -0.89 -18.60
N LEU A 72 23.90 -0.59 -19.34
CA LEU A 72 23.64 -1.17 -20.67
C LEU A 72 24.67 -0.71 -21.71
N LEU A 73 25.13 0.54 -21.66
CA LEU A 73 26.14 1.08 -22.57
C LEU A 73 27.50 0.40 -22.35
N VAL A 74 27.96 0.31 -21.11
CA VAL A 74 29.23 -0.38 -20.77
C VAL A 74 29.16 -1.86 -21.13
N PHE A 75 28.02 -2.52 -20.85
CA PHE A 75 27.79 -3.91 -21.23
C PHE A 75 27.87 -4.10 -22.76
N SER A 76 27.13 -3.31 -23.54
CA SER A 76 27.09 -3.41 -25.00
C SER A 76 28.47 -3.16 -25.63
N ILE A 77 29.20 -2.12 -25.21
CA ILE A 77 30.55 -1.83 -25.71
C ILE A 77 31.52 -2.97 -25.36
N SER A 78 31.44 -3.52 -24.14
CA SER A 78 32.30 -4.66 -23.76
C SER A 78 32.01 -5.89 -24.62
N LEU A 79 30.74 -6.20 -24.90
CA LEU A 79 30.36 -7.30 -25.79
C LEU A 79 30.84 -7.08 -27.23
N TRP A 80 30.74 -5.85 -27.77
CA TRP A 80 31.21 -5.54 -29.12
C TRP A 80 32.71 -5.80 -29.26
N ILE A 81 33.53 -5.37 -28.29
CA ILE A 81 34.98 -5.59 -28.31
C ILE A 81 35.31 -7.08 -28.22
N ILE A 82 34.65 -7.83 -27.34
CA ILE A 82 34.88 -9.28 -27.15
C ILE A 82 34.45 -10.06 -28.41
N ALA A 83 33.26 -9.79 -28.94
CA ALA A 83 32.75 -10.48 -30.11
C ALA A 83 33.56 -10.14 -31.37
N ALA A 84 34.00 -8.88 -31.54
CA ALA A 84 34.85 -8.49 -32.66
C ALA A 84 36.24 -9.14 -32.60
N TRP A 85 36.84 -9.21 -31.40
CA TRP A 85 38.07 -9.97 -31.20
C TRP A 85 37.88 -11.46 -31.51
N THR A 86 36.75 -12.05 -31.10
CA THR A 86 36.46 -13.48 -31.30
C THR A 86 36.18 -13.82 -32.76
N VAL A 87 35.41 -12.99 -33.49
CA VAL A 87 35.24 -13.15 -34.95
C VAL A 87 36.57 -13.00 -35.67
N ARG A 88 37.37 -11.97 -35.35
CA ARG A 88 38.72 -11.80 -35.90
C ARG A 88 39.60 -13.02 -35.63
N ALA A 89 39.55 -13.60 -34.43
CA ALA A 89 40.33 -14.79 -34.10
C ALA A 89 39.90 -16.01 -34.94
N CYS A 90 38.60 -16.21 -35.14
CA CYS A 90 38.08 -17.36 -35.88
C CYS A 90 38.16 -17.24 -37.42
N GLU A 91 37.97 -16.05 -38.01
CA GLU A 91 38.11 -15.86 -39.46
C GLU A 91 39.59 -15.70 -39.90
N ARG A 92 40.54 -15.49 -38.97
CA ARG A 92 41.97 -15.23 -39.24
C ARG A 92 42.64 -16.21 -40.21
N TYR A 93 42.22 -17.48 -40.19
CA TYR A 93 42.80 -18.54 -41.02
C TYR A 93 42.03 -18.80 -42.32
N HIS A 94 40.97 -18.04 -42.60
CA HIS A 94 40.10 -18.26 -43.76
C HIS A 94 40.05 -17.09 -44.74
N ASP A 95 40.55 -15.92 -44.34
CA ASP A 95 40.53 -14.70 -45.14
C ASP A 95 41.84 -14.53 -45.94
N GLN A 96 41.80 -14.82 -47.24
CA GLN A 96 42.90 -14.50 -48.17
C GLN A 96 42.92 -13.03 -48.62
N GLN A 97 41.93 -12.22 -48.20
CA GLN A 97 41.68 -10.87 -48.70
C GLN A 97 41.93 -9.76 -47.64
N ASP A 98 42.22 -10.14 -46.39
CA ASP A 98 42.46 -9.26 -45.23
C ASP A 98 41.32 -8.29 -44.86
N VAL A 99 40.11 -8.46 -45.38
CA VAL A 99 38.98 -7.55 -45.15
C VAL A 99 38.28 -7.82 -43.81
N THR A 100 38.03 -9.10 -43.50
CA THR A 100 37.46 -9.55 -42.21
C THR A 100 38.53 -9.77 -41.15
N SER A 101 39.79 -10.00 -41.55
CA SER A 101 40.93 -10.09 -40.62
C SER A 101 41.11 -8.77 -39.84
N ASN A 102 40.83 -7.63 -40.46
CA ASN A 102 41.03 -6.31 -39.88
C ASN A 102 40.07 -6.00 -38.71
N PHE A 103 40.61 -5.52 -37.58
CA PHE A 103 39.83 -5.31 -36.35
C PHE A 103 38.68 -4.31 -36.51
N LEU A 104 38.85 -3.29 -37.36
CA LEU A 104 37.78 -2.34 -37.70
C LEU A 104 36.64 -3.01 -38.50
N GLY A 105 36.97 -3.91 -39.43
CA GLY A 105 35.99 -4.71 -40.17
C GLY A 105 35.22 -5.69 -39.26
N ALA A 106 35.93 -6.33 -38.32
CA ALA A 106 35.29 -7.18 -37.31
C ALA A 106 34.38 -6.37 -36.35
N MET A 107 34.78 -5.16 -35.94
CA MET A 107 33.90 -4.28 -35.15
C MET A 107 32.68 -3.79 -35.95
N TRP A 108 32.84 -3.47 -37.23
CA TRP A 108 31.74 -3.10 -38.13
C TRP A 108 30.72 -4.24 -38.24
N LEU A 109 31.17 -5.44 -38.62
CA LEU A 109 30.35 -6.65 -38.74
C LEU A 109 29.58 -6.96 -37.44
N ILE A 110 30.25 -6.87 -36.29
CA ILE A 110 29.60 -7.09 -34.98
C ILE A 110 28.59 -5.99 -34.64
N SER A 111 28.88 -4.73 -34.96
CA SER A 111 27.93 -3.62 -34.71
C SER A 111 26.67 -3.79 -35.55
N ILE A 112 26.78 -4.03 -36.87
CA ILE A 112 25.61 -4.22 -37.74
C ILE A 112 24.82 -5.49 -37.43
N THR A 113 25.48 -6.51 -36.86
CA THR A 113 24.84 -7.75 -36.38
C THR A 113 24.12 -7.53 -35.05
N PHE A 114 24.71 -6.80 -34.11
CA PHE A 114 24.12 -6.50 -32.79
C PHE A 114 22.91 -5.57 -32.89
N LEU A 115 22.93 -4.61 -33.82
CA LEU A 115 21.76 -3.77 -34.14
C LEU A 115 20.72 -4.49 -35.03
N SER A 116 20.97 -5.75 -35.41
CA SER A 116 20.10 -6.55 -36.30
C SER A 116 19.83 -5.88 -37.67
N ILE A 117 20.82 -5.17 -38.22
CA ILE A 117 20.74 -4.49 -39.52
C ILE A 117 21.17 -5.43 -40.65
N GLY A 118 22.34 -6.06 -40.52
CA GLY A 118 22.82 -7.12 -41.43
C GLY A 118 22.88 -6.76 -42.92
N TYR A 119 23.64 -5.72 -43.31
CA TYR A 119 23.75 -5.28 -44.71
C TYR A 119 24.25 -6.35 -45.70
N GLY A 120 25.02 -7.35 -45.25
CA GLY A 120 25.54 -8.43 -46.10
C GLY A 120 26.78 -8.07 -46.92
N ASP A 121 27.36 -6.89 -46.67
CA ASP A 121 28.64 -6.41 -47.19
C ASP A 121 29.83 -7.19 -46.62
N MET A 122 29.73 -7.61 -45.36
CA MET A 122 30.66 -8.53 -44.70
C MET A 122 29.89 -9.69 -44.06
N VAL A 123 30.38 -10.92 -44.21
CA VAL A 123 29.75 -12.14 -43.72
C VAL A 123 30.83 -13.09 -43.20
N PRO A 124 30.69 -13.71 -42.01
CA PRO A 124 31.64 -14.71 -41.53
C PRO A 124 31.53 -16.00 -42.36
N ASN A 125 32.66 -16.56 -42.77
CA ASN A 125 32.72 -17.79 -43.54
C ASN A 125 32.87 -19.03 -42.65
N THR A 126 33.60 -18.93 -41.53
CA THR A 126 33.81 -20.07 -40.64
C THR A 126 32.58 -20.41 -39.78
N TYR A 127 32.48 -21.67 -39.34
CA TYR A 127 31.43 -22.09 -38.42
C TYR A 127 31.51 -21.38 -37.06
N CYS A 128 32.73 -21.04 -36.58
CA CYS A 128 32.89 -20.25 -35.36
C CYS A 128 32.36 -18.82 -35.55
N GLY A 129 32.80 -18.09 -36.59
CA GLY A 129 32.33 -16.72 -36.85
C GLY A 129 30.81 -16.65 -37.01
N LYS A 130 30.22 -17.60 -37.74
CA LYS A 130 28.76 -17.77 -37.86
C LYS A 130 28.08 -17.97 -36.48
N GLY A 131 28.67 -18.79 -35.60
CA GLY A 131 28.19 -18.99 -34.23
C GLY A 131 28.29 -17.73 -33.35
N VAL A 132 29.39 -16.99 -33.43
CA VAL A 132 29.58 -15.74 -32.68
C VAL A 132 28.61 -14.65 -33.16
N CYS A 133 28.37 -14.53 -34.47
CA CYS A 133 27.38 -13.60 -35.00
C CYS A 133 25.95 -13.98 -34.58
N LEU A 134 25.59 -15.27 -34.55
CA LEU A 134 24.28 -15.73 -34.06
C LEU A 134 24.09 -15.40 -32.56
N LEU A 135 25.10 -15.65 -31.72
CA LEU A 135 25.06 -15.25 -30.31
C LEU A 135 24.98 -13.73 -30.15
N THR A 136 25.72 -12.97 -30.97
CA THR A 136 25.70 -11.50 -30.98
C THR A 136 24.31 -10.95 -31.31
N GLY A 137 23.61 -11.52 -32.29
CA GLY A 137 22.24 -11.14 -32.63
C GLY A 137 21.24 -11.44 -31.50
N ILE A 138 21.34 -12.59 -30.84
CA ILE A 138 20.51 -12.95 -29.68
C ILE A 138 20.76 -11.97 -28.52
N MET A 139 22.03 -11.63 -28.23
CA MET A 139 22.38 -10.66 -27.19
C MET A 139 21.95 -9.22 -27.55
N GLY A 140 22.06 -8.82 -28.82
CA GLY A 140 21.60 -7.52 -29.33
C GLY A 140 20.09 -7.33 -29.22
N ALA A 141 19.31 -8.35 -29.59
CA ALA A 141 17.86 -8.37 -29.37
C ALA A 141 17.49 -8.27 -27.88
N GLY A 142 18.19 -9.01 -27.00
CA GLY A 142 18.02 -8.93 -25.55
C GLY A 142 18.35 -7.55 -24.98
N CYS A 143 19.44 -6.92 -25.43
CA CYS A 143 19.82 -5.56 -25.04
C CYS A 143 18.78 -4.54 -25.51
N THR A 144 18.28 -4.67 -26.74
CA THR A 144 17.24 -3.80 -27.30
C THR A 144 15.95 -3.88 -26.50
N ALA A 145 15.49 -5.08 -26.12
CA ALA A 145 14.34 -5.26 -25.25
C ALA A 145 14.53 -4.62 -23.86
N LEU A 146 15.74 -4.72 -23.28
CA LEU A 146 16.07 -4.05 -22.02
C LEU A 146 16.08 -2.52 -22.15
N VAL A 147 16.60 -1.97 -23.25
CA VAL A 147 16.56 -0.52 -23.53
C VAL A 147 15.12 -0.03 -23.63
N VAL A 148 14.25 -0.70 -24.39
CA VAL A 148 12.83 -0.34 -24.49
C VAL A 148 12.14 -0.35 -23.11
N ALA A 149 12.38 -1.40 -22.32
CA ALA A 149 11.82 -1.49 -20.97
C ALA A 149 12.36 -0.41 -20.00
N VAL A 150 13.61 0.03 -20.18
CA VAL A 150 14.20 1.16 -19.42
C VAL A 150 13.61 2.49 -19.85
N VAL A 151 13.48 2.73 -21.16
CA VAL A 151 12.90 3.96 -21.72
C VAL A 151 11.46 4.12 -21.27
N ALA A 152 10.63 3.06 -21.33
CA ALA A 152 9.26 3.09 -20.83
C ALA A 152 9.18 3.59 -19.36
N ARG A 153 9.97 2.97 -18.46
CA ARG A 153 10.01 3.37 -17.03
C ARG A 153 10.61 4.77 -16.77
N LYS A 154 11.31 5.36 -17.73
CA LYS A 154 11.85 6.74 -17.64
C LYS A 154 10.94 7.78 -18.31
N LEU A 155 9.99 7.35 -19.15
CA LEU A 155 8.91 8.18 -19.70
C LEU A 155 7.66 8.21 -18.79
N GLU A 156 7.56 7.26 -17.84
CA GLU A 156 6.54 7.30 -16.79
C GLU A 156 6.75 8.51 -15.85
N LEU A 157 5.92 9.54 -16.01
CA LEU A 157 5.84 10.70 -15.11
C LEU A 157 5.81 10.29 -13.63
N THR A 158 6.60 10.95 -12.79
CA THR A 158 6.64 10.73 -11.34
C THR A 158 5.31 11.13 -10.67
N LYS A 159 5.12 10.76 -9.38
CA LYS A 159 3.93 11.16 -8.62
C LYS A 159 3.75 12.68 -8.55
N ALA A 160 4.85 13.44 -8.46
CA ALA A 160 4.83 14.90 -8.43
C ALA A 160 4.45 15.49 -9.80
N GLU A 161 5.08 15.03 -10.89
CA GLU A 161 4.76 15.49 -12.25
C GLU A 161 3.33 15.12 -12.65
N LYS A 162 2.84 13.92 -12.28
CA LYS A 162 1.44 13.52 -12.47
C LYS A 162 0.47 14.44 -11.75
N HIS A 163 0.81 14.90 -10.53
CA HIS A 163 -0.01 15.85 -9.78
C HIS A 163 -0.04 17.24 -10.46
N VAL A 164 1.12 17.78 -10.86
CA VAL A 164 1.22 19.05 -11.60
C VAL A 164 0.48 18.98 -12.94
N HIS A 165 0.63 17.88 -13.68
CA HIS A 165 -0.09 17.63 -14.93
C HIS A 165 -1.61 17.62 -14.73
N ASN A 166 -2.10 16.93 -13.69
CA ASN A 166 -3.53 16.88 -13.39
C ASN A 166 -4.08 18.28 -13.02
N PHE A 167 -3.37 19.04 -12.18
CA PHE A 167 -3.74 20.41 -11.82
C PHE A 167 -3.74 21.37 -13.03
N MET A 168 -2.75 21.24 -13.92
CA MET A 168 -2.72 21.99 -15.18
C MET A 168 -3.92 21.65 -16.08
N MET A 169 -4.26 20.37 -16.19
CA MET A 169 -5.35 19.89 -17.03
C MET A 169 -6.73 20.32 -16.49
N ASP A 170 -6.95 20.25 -15.17
CA ASP A 170 -8.13 20.80 -14.50
C ASP A 170 -8.26 22.32 -14.71
N THR A 171 -7.15 23.06 -14.53
CA THR A 171 -7.11 24.52 -14.77
C THR A 171 -7.48 24.86 -16.22
N GLN A 172 -7.01 24.07 -17.21
CA GLN A 172 -7.38 24.24 -18.60
C GLN A 172 -8.85 23.90 -18.87
N LEU A 173 -9.37 22.81 -18.28
CA LEU A 173 -10.77 22.42 -18.47
C LEU A 173 -11.74 23.41 -17.82
N THR A 174 -11.46 23.90 -16.62
CA THR A 174 -12.22 24.97 -15.99
C THR A 174 -12.28 26.22 -16.87
N LYS A 175 -11.20 26.58 -17.58
CA LYS A 175 -11.21 27.64 -18.60
C LYS A 175 -12.07 27.27 -19.82
N ARG A 176 -11.96 26.04 -20.34
CA ARG A 176 -12.79 25.53 -21.45
C ARG A 176 -14.29 25.54 -21.10
N VAL A 177 -14.69 25.14 -19.89
CA VAL A 177 -16.07 25.17 -19.39
C VAL A 177 -16.59 26.61 -19.36
N LYS A 178 -15.85 27.56 -18.77
CA LYS A 178 -16.25 28.98 -18.69
C LYS A 178 -16.45 29.58 -20.09
N ASN A 179 -15.55 29.31 -21.03
CA ASN A 179 -15.66 29.78 -22.41
C ASN A 179 -16.85 29.14 -23.17
N ALA A 180 -17.09 27.84 -23.00
CA ALA A 180 -18.22 27.16 -23.61
C ALA A 180 -19.56 27.67 -23.05
N ALA A 181 -19.67 27.88 -21.73
CA ALA A 181 -20.84 28.46 -21.09
C ALA A 181 -21.11 29.89 -21.57
N ALA A 182 -20.07 30.74 -21.67
CA ALA A 182 -20.20 32.09 -22.22
C ALA A 182 -20.73 32.08 -23.67
N ASN A 183 -20.27 31.14 -24.51
CA ASN A 183 -20.80 30.95 -25.87
C ASN A 183 -22.26 30.46 -25.88
N VAL A 184 -22.65 29.57 -24.97
CA VAL A 184 -24.05 29.15 -24.80
C VAL A 184 -24.94 30.35 -24.46
N LEU A 185 -24.57 31.17 -23.47
CA LEU A 185 -25.32 32.38 -23.09
C LEU A 185 -25.39 33.39 -24.24
N ARG A 186 -24.26 33.66 -24.91
CA ARG A 186 -24.14 34.56 -26.07
C ARG A 186 -25.10 34.15 -27.19
N GLU A 187 -25.06 32.90 -27.62
CA GLU A 187 -25.88 32.46 -28.75
C GLU A 187 -27.36 32.31 -28.35
N THR A 188 -27.67 31.99 -27.08
CA THR A 188 -29.04 32.05 -26.53
C THR A 188 -29.63 33.46 -26.63
N TRP A 189 -28.88 34.47 -26.16
CA TRP A 189 -29.27 35.88 -26.25
C TRP A 189 -29.44 36.33 -27.71
N LEU A 190 -28.55 35.91 -28.61
CA LEU A 190 -28.66 36.25 -30.03
C LEU A 190 -29.85 35.57 -30.72
N ILE A 191 -30.23 34.35 -30.33
CA ILE A 191 -31.49 33.71 -30.78
C ILE A 191 -32.70 34.53 -30.27
N TYR A 192 -32.76 34.84 -28.98
CA TYR A 192 -33.85 35.63 -28.39
C TYR A 192 -33.98 37.01 -29.05
N LYS A 193 -32.86 37.73 -29.24
CA LYS A 193 -32.83 39.03 -29.91
C LYS A 193 -33.40 38.96 -31.33
N ASN A 194 -32.96 37.99 -32.14
CA ASN A 194 -33.40 37.85 -33.53
C ASN A 194 -34.79 37.19 -33.70
N THR A 195 -35.46 36.78 -32.61
CA THR A 195 -36.81 36.17 -32.66
C THR A 195 -37.89 36.93 -31.90
N LYS A 196 -37.53 37.78 -30.91
CA LYS A 196 -38.47 38.51 -30.05
C LYS A 196 -38.26 40.03 -29.99
N LEU A 197 -37.05 40.52 -30.26
CA LEU A 197 -36.68 41.95 -30.13
C LEU A 197 -36.51 42.68 -31.49
N VAL A 198 -36.96 42.08 -32.60
CA VAL A 198 -36.85 42.66 -33.95
C VAL A 198 -38.21 42.68 -34.66
N LYS A 199 -38.53 43.82 -35.31
CA LYS A 199 -39.83 44.07 -35.96
C LYS A 199 -40.08 43.23 -37.22
N LYS A 200 -39.03 42.61 -37.78
CA LYS A 200 -39.08 41.57 -38.83
C LYS A 200 -38.04 40.50 -38.49
N ILE A 201 -38.42 39.22 -38.58
CA ILE A 201 -37.56 38.08 -38.20
C ILE A 201 -36.71 37.63 -39.39
N ASP A 202 -35.41 37.42 -39.16
CA ASP A 202 -34.47 36.90 -40.15
C ASP A 202 -34.21 35.40 -39.91
N HIS A 203 -34.91 34.55 -40.64
CA HIS A 203 -34.79 33.08 -40.53
C HIS A 203 -33.41 32.54 -40.98
N ALA A 204 -32.57 33.31 -41.69
CA ALA A 204 -31.20 32.91 -42.02
C ALA A 204 -30.26 33.18 -40.83
N LYS A 205 -30.35 34.36 -40.20
CA LYS A 205 -29.61 34.69 -38.97
C LYS A 205 -30.00 33.78 -37.81
N VAL A 206 -31.30 33.53 -37.60
CA VAL A 206 -31.78 32.62 -36.54
C VAL A 206 -31.20 31.20 -36.71
N ARG A 207 -31.26 30.61 -37.92
CA ARG A 207 -30.65 29.29 -38.21
C ARG A 207 -29.12 29.26 -38.12
N LYS A 208 -28.44 30.42 -38.19
CA LYS A 208 -26.99 30.54 -37.95
C LYS A 208 -26.68 30.49 -36.46
N HIS A 209 -27.43 31.24 -35.65
CA HIS A 209 -27.27 31.25 -34.19
C HIS A 209 -27.73 29.93 -33.53
N GLN A 210 -28.82 29.31 -34.01
CA GLN A 210 -29.27 27.99 -33.53
C GLN A 210 -28.20 26.90 -33.72
N ARG A 211 -27.52 26.86 -34.87
CA ARG A 211 -26.41 25.91 -35.11
C ARG A 211 -25.23 26.15 -34.18
N LYS A 212 -24.86 27.42 -33.94
CA LYS A 212 -23.80 27.80 -32.99
C LYS A 212 -24.16 27.47 -31.54
N PHE A 213 -25.39 27.74 -31.12
CA PHE A 213 -25.91 27.38 -29.81
C PHE A 213 -25.84 25.86 -29.58
N LEU A 214 -26.31 25.06 -30.56
CA LEU A 214 -26.23 23.60 -30.49
C LEU A 214 -24.77 23.14 -30.39
N GLN A 215 -23.87 23.69 -31.21
CA GLN A 215 -22.43 23.40 -31.14
C GLN A 215 -21.83 23.75 -29.76
N ALA A 216 -22.18 24.90 -29.18
CA ALA A 216 -21.72 25.33 -27.86
C ALA A 216 -22.27 24.43 -26.74
N ILE A 217 -23.53 23.97 -26.84
CA ILE A 217 -24.12 22.99 -25.92
C ILE A 217 -23.40 21.64 -26.01
N HIS A 218 -23.08 21.15 -27.20
CA HIS A 218 -22.30 19.91 -27.37
C HIS A 218 -20.88 20.04 -26.82
N GLN A 219 -20.20 21.17 -27.07
CA GLN A 219 -18.87 21.47 -26.50
C GLN A 219 -18.92 21.56 -24.96
N LEU A 220 -19.92 22.23 -24.39
CA LEU A 220 -20.09 22.30 -22.94
C LEU A 220 -20.35 20.92 -22.32
N ARG A 221 -21.13 20.05 -23.01
CA ARG A 221 -21.37 18.66 -22.58
C ARG A 221 -20.11 17.79 -22.65
N SER A 222 -19.32 17.87 -23.73
CA SER A 222 -18.10 17.07 -23.86
C SER A 222 -17.03 17.48 -22.84
N VAL A 223 -16.76 18.79 -22.71
CA VAL A 223 -15.81 19.32 -21.72
C VAL A 223 -16.25 19.01 -20.29
N LYS A 224 -17.56 19.07 -19.97
CA LYS A 224 -18.07 18.67 -18.65
C LYS A 224 -17.96 17.15 -18.39
N MET A 225 -17.97 16.32 -19.43
CA MET A 225 -17.72 14.88 -19.31
C MET A 225 -16.21 14.58 -19.13
N GLU A 226 -15.34 15.32 -19.83
CA GLU A 226 -13.89 15.27 -19.67
C GLU A 226 -13.48 15.66 -18.24
N GLN A 227 -14.02 16.77 -17.73
CA GLN A 227 -13.84 17.23 -16.34
C GLN A 227 -14.22 16.17 -15.30
N ARG A 228 -15.35 15.48 -15.49
CA ARG A 228 -15.80 14.41 -14.57
C ARG A 228 -14.77 13.28 -14.50
N LYS A 229 -14.32 12.76 -15.64
CA LYS A 229 -13.34 11.66 -15.70
C LYS A 229 -12.06 11.95 -14.91
N LEU A 230 -11.57 13.20 -14.94
CA LEU A 230 -10.39 13.60 -14.16
C LEU A 230 -10.68 13.74 -12.67
N ASN A 231 -11.84 14.29 -12.32
CA ASN A 231 -12.30 14.39 -10.93
C ASN A 231 -12.45 13.00 -10.31
N ASP A 232 -13.05 12.06 -11.05
CA ASP A 232 -13.21 10.67 -10.63
C ASP A 232 -11.85 9.97 -10.47
N GLN A 233 -10.89 10.20 -11.37
CA GLN A 233 -9.51 9.74 -11.23
C GLN A 233 -8.80 10.34 -10.00
N ALA A 234 -8.96 11.64 -9.74
CA ALA A 234 -8.37 12.31 -8.59
C ALA A 234 -8.95 11.79 -7.26
N ASN A 235 -10.26 11.54 -7.22
CA ASN A 235 -10.95 11.00 -6.06
C ASN A 235 -10.39 9.64 -5.63
N THR A 236 -10.16 8.69 -6.55
CA THR A 236 -9.66 7.35 -6.17
C THR A 236 -8.35 7.35 -5.36
N LEU A 237 -7.44 8.29 -5.63
CA LEU A 237 -6.21 8.45 -4.85
C LEU A 237 -6.46 9.08 -3.46
N VAL A 238 -7.36 10.06 -3.40
CA VAL A 238 -7.74 10.78 -2.17
C VAL A 238 -8.57 9.88 -1.25
N ASP A 239 -9.46 9.08 -1.82
CA ASP A 239 -10.36 8.20 -1.06
C ASP A 239 -9.60 7.04 -0.42
N LEU A 240 -8.52 6.53 -1.04
CA LEU A 240 -7.61 5.60 -0.37
C LEU A 240 -6.97 6.21 0.88
N ALA A 241 -6.54 7.49 0.83
CA ALA A 241 -5.99 8.19 1.98
C ALA A 241 -7.05 8.50 3.06
N LYS A 242 -8.27 8.88 2.66
CA LYS A 242 -9.40 9.03 3.59
C LYS A 242 -9.73 7.70 4.28
N THR A 243 -9.72 6.58 3.56
CA THR A 243 -9.97 5.24 4.13
C THR A 243 -8.91 4.88 5.16
N GLN A 244 -7.64 5.26 4.97
CA GLN A 244 -6.63 5.09 6.02
C GLN A 244 -6.93 5.94 7.26
N ASN A 245 -7.28 7.21 7.12
CA ASN A 245 -7.62 8.06 8.26
C ASN A 245 -8.85 7.50 9.01
N ILE A 246 -9.95 7.21 8.31
CA ILE A 246 -11.17 6.63 8.89
C ILE A 246 -10.89 5.28 9.58
N MET A 247 -9.93 4.50 9.07
CA MET A 247 -9.49 3.26 9.70
C MET A 247 -8.68 3.53 10.99
N TYR A 248 -7.81 4.54 11.02
CA TYR A 248 -7.13 4.96 12.25
C TYR A 248 -8.12 5.47 13.30
N ASP A 249 -9.06 6.32 12.92
CA ASP A 249 -10.11 6.84 13.81
C ASP A 249 -10.94 5.67 14.38
N MET A 250 -11.39 4.73 13.53
CA MET A 250 -12.14 3.55 13.95
C MET A 250 -11.35 2.59 14.85
N ILE A 251 -10.03 2.45 14.65
CA ILE A 251 -9.16 1.66 15.53
C ILE A 251 -8.99 2.36 16.89
N SER A 252 -8.91 3.68 16.92
CA SER A 252 -8.89 4.46 18.17
C SER A 252 -10.19 4.27 18.97
N ASP A 253 -11.35 4.44 18.32
CA ASP A 253 -12.68 4.17 18.87
C ASP A 253 -12.82 2.75 19.43
N LEU A 254 -12.26 1.75 18.74
CA LEU A 254 -12.26 0.36 19.18
C LEU A 254 -11.35 0.14 20.39
N ASN A 255 -10.17 0.78 20.45
CA ASN A 255 -9.26 0.67 21.58
C ASN A 255 -9.85 1.32 22.84
N GLU A 256 -10.43 2.53 22.73
CA GLU A 256 -11.09 3.21 23.87
C GLU A 256 -12.24 2.35 24.43
N ARG A 257 -13.05 1.74 23.56
CA ARG A 257 -14.09 0.80 23.98
C ARG A 257 -13.52 -0.47 24.59
N SER A 258 -12.40 -0.99 24.09
CA SER A 258 -11.71 -2.15 24.67
C SER A 258 -11.26 -1.85 26.09
N GLU A 259 -10.65 -0.68 26.33
CA GLU A 259 -10.26 -0.27 27.69
C GLU A 259 -11.47 -0.10 28.62
N ASP A 260 -12.60 0.43 28.15
CA ASP A 260 -13.82 0.52 28.96
C ASP A 260 -14.40 -0.89 29.27
N PHE A 261 -14.33 -1.83 28.33
CA PHE A 261 -14.68 -3.22 28.61
C PHE A 261 -13.73 -3.87 29.62
N GLU A 262 -12.42 -3.64 29.54
CA GLU A 262 -11.46 -4.12 30.55
C GLU A 262 -11.73 -3.51 31.93
N LYS A 263 -11.96 -2.20 32.02
CA LYS A 263 -12.35 -1.51 33.27
C LYS A 263 -13.64 -2.09 33.86
N ARG A 264 -14.63 -2.43 33.03
CA ARG A 264 -15.86 -3.13 33.45
C ARG A 264 -15.61 -4.57 33.90
N ILE A 265 -14.71 -5.31 33.24
CA ILE A 265 -14.33 -6.68 33.63
C ILE A 265 -13.66 -6.68 35.00
N VAL A 266 -12.68 -5.80 35.25
CA VAL A 266 -12.05 -5.63 36.58
C VAL A 266 -13.08 -5.19 37.64
N THR A 267 -14.07 -4.39 37.26
CA THR A 267 -15.19 -4.00 38.16
C THR A 267 -16.16 -5.16 38.45
N LEU A 268 -16.26 -6.16 37.57
CA LEU A 268 -17.02 -7.39 37.81
C LEU A 268 -16.22 -8.41 38.62
N GLU A 269 -14.91 -8.51 38.37
CA GLU A 269 -13.97 -9.39 39.09
C GLU A 269 -13.89 -9.01 40.57
N THR A 270 -13.64 -7.74 40.89
CA THR A 270 -13.65 -7.22 42.28
C THR A 270 -15.02 -7.39 42.97
N LYS A 271 -16.13 -7.33 42.23
CA LYS A 271 -17.47 -7.65 42.77
C LYS A 271 -17.65 -9.15 43.04
N LEU A 272 -17.08 -10.01 42.20
CA LEU A 272 -17.03 -11.45 42.43
C LEU A 272 -16.17 -11.79 43.65
N GLU A 273 -15.00 -11.17 43.82
CA GLU A 273 -14.15 -11.34 45.00
C GLU A 273 -14.86 -10.93 46.30
N THR A 274 -15.51 -9.76 46.32
CA THR A 274 -16.27 -9.31 47.50
C THR A 274 -17.47 -10.21 47.81
N LEU A 275 -18.12 -10.80 46.80
CA LEU A 275 -19.17 -11.81 46.97
C LEU A 275 -18.60 -13.13 47.54
N ILE A 276 -17.48 -13.62 47.00
CA ILE A 276 -16.78 -14.83 47.48
C ILE A 276 -16.31 -14.65 48.93
N GLY A 277 -15.78 -13.48 49.28
CA GLY A 277 -15.41 -13.12 50.66
C GLY A 277 -16.61 -13.06 51.60
N SER A 278 -17.73 -12.48 51.14
CA SER A 278 -19.00 -12.45 51.90
C SER A 278 -19.55 -13.87 52.14
N ILE A 279 -19.45 -14.76 51.15
CA ILE A 279 -19.83 -16.17 51.27
C ILE A 279 -18.91 -16.92 52.25
N HIS A 280 -17.62 -16.60 52.31
CA HIS A 280 -16.69 -17.16 53.31
C HIS A 280 -16.93 -16.61 54.73
N ALA A 281 -17.39 -15.36 54.87
CA ALA A 281 -17.75 -14.78 56.17
C ALA A 281 -19.09 -15.30 56.71
N LEU A 282 -20.01 -15.70 55.82
CA LEU A 282 -21.37 -16.14 56.15
C LEU A 282 -21.45 -17.27 57.20
N PRO A 283 -20.67 -18.37 57.12
CA PRO A 283 -20.62 -19.40 58.16
C PRO A 283 -20.17 -18.87 59.53
N GLY A 284 -19.22 -17.91 59.54
CA GLY A 284 -18.76 -17.27 60.77
C GLY A 284 -19.84 -16.42 61.43
N LEU A 285 -20.55 -15.61 60.63
CA LEU A 285 -21.70 -14.82 61.07
C LEU A 285 -22.84 -15.73 61.58
N ILE A 286 -23.20 -16.78 60.83
CA ILE A 286 -24.21 -17.76 61.26
C ILE A 286 -23.82 -18.41 62.60
N SER A 287 -22.55 -18.78 62.79
CA SER A 287 -22.07 -19.32 64.07
C SER A 287 -22.16 -18.32 65.21
N GLN A 288 -21.92 -17.02 64.97
CA GLN A 288 -22.14 -15.96 65.94
C GLN A 288 -23.62 -15.80 66.29
N THR A 289 -24.53 -15.73 65.30
CA THR A 289 -25.97 -15.56 65.54
C THR A 289 -26.58 -16.77 66.27
N ILE A 290 -26.15 -17.99 65.95
CA ILE A 290 -26.58 -19.21 66.68
C ILE A 290 -26.08 -19.16 68.14
N ARG A 291 -24.83 -18.77 68.38
CA ARG A 291 -24.30 -18.59 69.74
C ARG A 291 -25.00 -17.46 70.50
N GLN A 292 -25.47 -16.42 69.80
CA GLN A 292 -26.25 -15.34 70.38
C GLN A 292 -27.62 -15.88 70.82
N GLN A 293 -28.42 -16.42 69.89
CA GLN A 293 -29.72 -17.01 70.21
C GLN A 293 -29.65 -18.09 71.29
N GLN A 294 -28.58 -18.90 71.32
CA GLN A 294 -28.40 -19.92 72.35
C GLN A 294 -28.13 -19.33 73.74
N ARG A 295 -27.48 -18.16 73.86
CA ARG A 295 -27.38 -17.41 75.13
C ARG A 295 -28.70 -16.77 75.50
N ASP A 296 -29.31 -16.04 74.56
CA ASP A 296 -30.57 -15.32 74.77
C ASP A 296 -31.70 -16.28 75.23
N PHE A 297 -31.72 -17.51 74.68
CA PHE A 297 -32.65 -18.57 75.09
C PHE A 297 -32.36 -19.12 76.50
N ILE A 298 -31.09 -19.24 76.89
CA ILE A 298 -30.70 -19.71 78.23
C ILE A 298 -31.10 -18.66 79.28
N GLU A 299 -30.84 -17.37 79.03
CA GLU A 299 -31.31 -16.29 79.92
C GLU A 299 -32.85 -16.28 80.03
N ALA A 300 -33.57 -16.42 78.92
CA ALA A 300 -35.03 -16.49 78.91
C ALA A 300 -35.59 -17.72 79.68
N GLN A 301 -34.91 -18.87 79.65
CA GLN A 301 -35.29 -20.03 80.46
C GLN A 301 -35.02 -19.82 81.95
N MET A 302 -33.91 -19.16 82.31
CA MET A 302 -33.63 -18.83 83.72
C MET A 302 -34.67 -17.86 84.29
N GLU A 303 -35.05 -16.80 83.56
CA GLU A 303 -36.14 -15.91 83.97
C GLU A 303 -37.49 -16.63 84.12
N SER A 304 -37.79 -17.56 83.21
CA SER A 304 -39.07 -18.28 83.20
C SER A 304 -39.21 -19.23 84.39
N TYR A 305 -38.12 -19.87 84.81
CA TYR A 305 -38.10 -20.78 85.96
C TYR A 305 -38.39 -20.04 87.27
N ASP A 306 -37.75 -18.88 87.48
CA ASP A 306 -37.91 -18.06 88.69
C ASP A 306 -39.35 -17.54 88.87
N LYS A 307 -39.98 -17.10 87.77
CA LYS A 307 -41.38 -16.64 87.73
C LYS A 307 -42.38 -17.76 88.04
N HIS A 308 -42.03 -19.02 87.75
CA HIS A 308 -42.95 -20.16 87.93
C HIS A 308 -43.04 -20.66 89.38
N VAL A 309 -42.01 -20.39 90.20
CA VAL A 309 -41.98 -20.72 91.64
C VAL A 309 -42.88 -19.77 92.45
N THR A 310 -42.86 -18.48 92.14
CA THR A 310 -43.60 -17.43 92.87
C THR A 310 -45.12 -17.56 92.72
N TYR A 311 -45.62 -17.82 91.51
CA TYR A 311 -47.06 -17.77 91.20
C TYR A 311 -47.94 -18.77 91.98
N ASN A 312 -47.36 -19.89 92.45
CA ASN A 312 -48.10 -20.90 93.22
C ASN A 312 -48.41 -20.49 94.68
N ALA A 313 -47.73 -19.48 95.23
CA ALA A 313 -47.91 -19.09 96.63
C ALA A 313 -49.17 -18.22 96.87
N GLU A 314 -49.49 -17.34 95.92
CA GLU A 314 -50.36 -16.18 96.18
C GLU A 314 -51.86 -16.48 96.10
N ARG A 315 -52.26 -17.55 95.39
CA ARG A 315 -53.68 -17.92 95.16
C ARG A 315 -54.46 -18.27 96.46
N SER A 316 -53.76 -18.33 97.59
CA SER A 316 -54.29 -18.63 98.93
C SER A 316 -54.88 -17.43 99.67
N ARG A 317 -54.76 -16.18 99.17
CA ARG A 317 -55.18 -14.96 99.90
C ARG A 317 -56.03 -13.98 99.08
N SER A 318 -56.80 -13.17 99.81
CA SER A 318 -57.45 -11.91 99.40
C SER A 318 -58.41 -11.92 98.19
N SER A 319 -59.64 -12.40 98.41
CA SER A 319 -60.81 -12.06 97.57
C SER A 319 -61.98 -11.48 98.40
N SER A 320 -61.74 -10.43 99.19
CA SER A 320 -62.82 -9.65 99.82
C SER A 320 -62.57 -8.14 99.86
N ARG A 321 -63.66 -7.36 99.74
CA ARG A 321 -63.82 -5.89 99.80
C ARG A 321 -63.45 -5.04 98.55
N ARG A 322 -64.54 -4.58 97.89
CA ARG A 322 -64.75 -3.28 97.18
C ARG A 322 -64.23 -2.07 98.01
N ARG A 323 -64.04 -0.81 97.55
CA ARG A 323 -64.60 0.09 96.47
C ARG A 323 -63.66 1.35 96.38
N ARG A 324 -63.77 2.48 95.62
CA ARG A 324 -64.66 3.12 94.61
C ARG A 324 -63.90 4.36 93.99
N SER A 325 -64.09 4.72 92.70
CA SER A 325 -64.09 6.09 92.07
C SER A 325 -62.90 7.10 92.26
N SER A 326 -62.54 8.05 91.36
CA SER A 326 -62.91 8.38 89.94
C SER A 326 -62.17 9.65 89.42
N SER A 327 -62.11 9.87 88.08
CA SER A 327 -61.92 11.19 87.35
C SER A 327 -60.50 11.84 87.30
N THR A 328 -60.04 12.61 86.27
CA THR A 328 -60.40 12.81 84.82
C THR A 328 -59.34 13.64 84.02
N ALA A 329 -58.96 13.21 82.80
CA ALA A 329 -58.65 14.00 81.55
C ALA A 329 -57.49 15.08 81.53
N PRO A 330 -57.18 15.79 80.39
CA PRO A 330 -56.72 15.40 79.02
C PRO A 330 -55.49 16.29 78.54
N PRO A 331 -55.25 16.80 77.28
CA PRO A 331 -55.40 16.37 75.85
C PRO A 331 -54.10 16.57 74.94
N THR A 332 -54.26 16.61 73.59
CA THR A 332 -53.35 17.11 72.46
C THR A 332 -52.25 16.15 71.92
N SER A 333 -52.20 15.76 70.62
CA SER A 333 -51.85 16.41 69.31
C SER A 333 -50.35 16.22 68.94
N SER A 334 -49.80 16.36 67.72
CA SER A 334 -50.27 16.69 66.35
C SER A 334 -49.16 16.35 65.30
N GLU A 335 -49.49 16.27 63.99
CA GLU A 335 -48.58 16.52 62.83
C GLU A 335 -47.36 15.57 62.61
N SER A 336 -46.65 15.51 61.47
CA SER A 336 -46.84 15.95 60.06
C SER A 336 -45.82 15.27 59.11
N SER A 337 -46.05 15.38 57.79
CA SER A 337 -45.11 15.11 56.67
C SER A 337 -44.82 13.64 56.30
#